data_AF-A0A1V0PSC5-F1
#
_entry.id   AF-A0A1V0PSC5-F1
#
_cell.length_a   1.000
_cell.length_b   1.000
_cell.length_c   1.000
_cell.angle_alpha   90.00
_cell.angle_beta   90.00
_cell.angle_gamma   90.00
#
_symmetry.space_group_name_H-M   'P 1'
#
loop_
_entity.id
_entity.type
_entity.pdbx_description
1 polymer ?
#
loop_
_entity_poly.entity_id
_entity_poly.type
_entity_poly.pdbx_seq_one_letter_code
_entity_poly.pdbx_strand_id
1 'polypeptide(L)'
;MVRSAVLSRAGRLILTAAFIGISIWLLHGATRQIEFSEITQGLQEVPPGRVGLGILAMLVSFAFIGTMDVLSLKDIAPRKVPLRMSMATGAAATAVSNLLGAAYVTGVGVRYRAYAPFGVQATEVASLFAYNSLAYSLGALVLYGGVLSLHPASIEDLLPVSGLLQTAIGLALLALTGLVWALIGRRAGVPLRLFGREIPMPSFRTAVGLTGAVVADLVASGMVLHIMYPPDLSVNFVEFLAIFGIAISLGILSHSPGGLGVFEATILTATGAHGRADALAALILYRAVYTLLPFLLAVIAGAVVEAHRNRGGIAYARRLVVRALLPRVPGLTIGLTLVAGAVLVLSGIRGPHGPAMGLLRDSVPPMAVSGAHVLGLVAGALLLAAAAAQYFRVKCIGAVTVGLLCVGIGALLLQGLTVMAGALVVGVAGPLWLLRRLCRLRG
;
A
#
# COMPACT_ATOMS: atom_id res chain seq x y z
N MET A 1 22.05 11.83 -21.36
CA MET A 1 21.49 10.68 -20.59
C MET A 1 21.04 11.02 -19.15
N VAL A 2 21.72 11.91 -18.42
CA VAL A 2 21.31 12.27 -17.03
C VAL A 2 19.98 13.05 -16.96
N ARG A 3 19.73 13.97 -17.91
CA ARG A 3 18.48 14.78 -17.96
C ARG A 3 17.20 13.95 -18.19
N SER A 4 17.23 12.90 -19.02
CA SER A 4 16.06 12.03 -19.27
C SER A 4 15.75 11.08 -18.10
N ALA A 5 16.78 10.68 -17.34
CA ALA A 5 16.61 9.93 -16.10
C ALA A 5 16.00 10.79 -14.97
N VAL A 6 16.33 12.08 -14.92
CA VAL A 6 15.75 13.04 -13.96
C VAL A 6 14.31 13.40 -14.32
N LEU A 7 14.01 13.65 -15.60
CA LEU A 7 12.65 13.96 -16.06
C LEU A 7 11.68 12.78 -15.84
N SER A 8 12.11 11.55 -16.10
CA SER A 8 11.31 10.34 -15.84
C SER A 8 11.16 10.02 -14.34
N ARG A 9 12.08 10.48 -13.48
CA ARG A 9 11.97 10.34 -12.02
C ARG A 9 11.05 11.40 -11.41
N ALA A 10 11.14 12.65 -11.86
CA ALA A 10 10.24 13.73 -11.47
C ALA A 10 8.79 13.44 -11.91
N GLY A 11 8.60 12.93 -13.14
CA GLY A 11 7.28 12.51 -13.63
C GLY A 11 6.65 11.40 -12.79
N ARG A 12 7.43 10.37 -12.42
CA ARG A 12 6.96 9.32 -11.49
C ARG A 12 6.58 9.88 -10.12
N LEU A 13 7.27 10.91 -9.65
CA LEU A 13 7.01 11.51 -8.34
C LEU A 13 5.79 12.41 -8.32
N ILE A 14 5.63 13.22 -9.37
CA ILE A 14 4.41 14.00 -9.58
C ILE A 14 3.23 13.06 -9.71
N LEU A 15 3.39 11.93 -10.42
CA LEU A 15 2.36 10.91 -10.56
C LEU A 15 2.01 10.26 -9.21
N THR A 16 2.99 9.78 -8.43
CA THR A 16 2.73 9.19 -7.11
C THR A 16 2.16 10.22 -6.12
N ALA A 17 2.66 11.45 -6.11
CA ALA A 17 2.14 12.52 -5.27
C ALA A 17 0.73 12.96 -5.70
N ALA A 18 0.45 12.99 -7.00
CA ALA A 18 -0.89 13.21 -7.55
C ALA A 18 -1.82 12.07 -7.15
N PHE A 19 -1.39 10.81 -7.26
CA PHE A 19 -2.20 9.66 -6.82
C PHE A 19 -2.45 9.67 -5.33
N ILE A 20 -1.46 9.96 -4.48
CA ILE A 20 -1.65 10.09 -3.04
C ILE A 20 -2.57 11.28 -2.72
N GLY A 21 -2.38 12.42 -3.39
CA GLY A 21 -3.24 13.60 -3.25
C GLY A 21 -4.68 13.34 -3.66
N ILE A 22 -4.89 12.67 -4.79
CA ILE A 22 -6.18 12.21 -5.30
C ILE A 22 -6.78 11.17 -4.36
N SER A 23 -5.99 10.26 -3.81
CA SER A 23 -6.45 9.25 -2.84
C SER A 23 -6.88 9.87 -1.53
N ILE A 24 -6.11 10.83 -1.00
CA ILE A 24 -6.47 11.58 0.20
C ILE A 24 -7.68 12.46 -0.08
N TRP A 25 -7.79 13.05 -1.27
CA TRP A 25 -8.94 13.87 -1.66
C TRP A 25 -10.22 13.02 -1.85
N LEU A 26 -10.11 11.85 -2.49
CA LEU A 26 -11.19 10.88 -2.64
C LEU A 26 -11.61 10.30 -1.29
N LEU A 27 -10.65 9.93 -0.44
CA LEU A 27 -10.93 9.51 0.93
C LEU A 27 -11.56 10.64 1.73
N HIS A 28 -11.03 11.86 1.68
CA HIS A 28 -11.60 13.01 2.40
C HIS A 28 -13.00 13.37 1.90
N GLY A 29 -13.27 13.22 0.60
CA GLY A 29 -14.60 13.34 0.01
C GLY A 29 -15.54 12.23 0.51
N ALA A 30 -15.05 10.99 0.60
CA ALA A 30 -15.81 9.83 1.06
C ALA A 30 -16.02 9.78 2.58
N THR A 31 -15.12 10.37 3.38
CA THR A 31 -15.17 10.37 4.85
C THR A 31 -15.62 11.69 5.45
N ARG A 32 -15.94 12.70 4.64
CA ARG A 32 -16.33 14.04 5.14
C ARG A 32 -17.61 14.03 5.97
N GLN A 33 -18.39 12.98 5.86
CA GLN A 33 -19.67 12.78 6.56
C GLN A 33 -19.60 11.67 7.61
N ILE A 34 -18.43 11.03 7.81
CA ILE A 34 -18.30 9.87 8.70
C ILE A 34 -17.62 10.29 10.00
N GLU A 35 -18.32 10.13 11.12
CA GLU A 35 -17.72 10.32 12.44
C GLU A 35 -16.86 9.12 12.86
N PHE A 36 -15.82 9.35 13.66
CA PHE A 36 -14.98 8.26 14.16
C PHE A 36 -15.76 7.26 15.04
N SER A 37 -16.76 7.75 15.78
CA SER A 37 -17.73 6.96 16.55
C SER A 37 -18.45 5.94 15.66
N GLU A 38 -18.93 6.35 14.49
CA GLU A 38 -19.64 5.48 13.54
C GLU A 38 -18.73 4.38 12.98
N ILE A 39 -17.44 4.66 12.74
CA ILE A 39 -16.47 3.64 12.33
C ILE A 39 -16.28 2.60 13.43
N THR A 40 -16.18 3.05 14.70
CA THR A 40 -16.03 2.12 15.83
C THR A 40 -17.28 1.28 16.07
N GLN A 41 -18.47 1.84 15.85
CA GLN A 41 -19.73 1.10 15.88
C GLN A 41 -19.79 0.08 14.75
N GLY A 42 -19.48 0.48 13.51
CA GLY A 42 -19.42 -0.44 12.37
C GLY A 42 -18.43 -1.60 12.59
N LEU A 43 -17.31 -1.38 13.28
CA LEU A 43 -16.39 -2.46 13.66
C LEU A 43 -17.00 -3.44 14.69
N GLN A 44 -17.82 -2.95 15.61
CA GLN A 44 -18.51 -3.76 16.61
C GLN A 44 -19.70 -4.53 16.03
N GLU A 45 -20.30 -4.02 14.96
CA GLU A 45 -21.41 -4.66 14.26
C GLU A 45 -20.99 -5.88 13.43
N VAL A 46 -19.71 -5.99 13.05
CA VAL A 46 -19.21 -7.17 12.32
C VAL A 46 -19.26 -8.41 13.24
N PRO A 47 -20.07 -9.43 12.90
CA PRO A 47 -20.19 -10.62 13.75
C PRO A 47 -18.83 -11.34 13.88
N PRO A 48 -18.45 -11.81 15.10
CA PRO A 48 -17.19 -12.52 15.31
C PRO A 48 -17.00 -13.74 14.40
N GLY A 49 -18.09 -14.42 14.05
CA GLY A 49 -18.07 -15.54 13.11
C GLY A 49 -17.56 -15.14 11.71
N ARG A 50 -17.94 -13.96 11.21
CA ARG A 50 -17.46 -13.43 9.93
C ARG A 50 -15.97 -13.09 10.00
N VAL A 51 -15.51 -12.54 11.13
CA VAL A 51 -14.07 -12.30 11.38
C VAL A 51 -13.29 -13.63 11.38
N GLY A 52 -13.80 -14.66 12.06
CA GLY A 52 -13.19 -15.99 12.09
C GLY A 52 -13.09 -16.64 10.70
N LEU A 53 -14.16 -16.58 9.90
CA LEU A 53 -14.16 -17.05 8.52
C LEU A 53 -13.20 -16.26 7.63
N GLY A 54 -13.12 -14.93 7.82
CA GLY A 54 -12.16 -14.10 7.12
C GLY A 54 -10.70 -14.40 7.49
N ILE A 55 -10.41 -14.72 8.75
CA ILE A 55 -9.09 -15.21 9.17
C ILE A 55 -8.78 -16.55 8.49
N LEU A 56 -9.76 -17.46 8.41
CA LEU A 56 -9.57 -18.74 7.71
C LEU A 56 -9.26 -18.53 6.22
N ALA A 57 -10.02 -17.66 5.54
CA ALA A 57 -9.76 -17.30 4.14
C ALA A 57 -8.38 -16.66 3.96
N MET A 58 -7.96 -15.80 4.89
CA MET A 58 -6.60 -15.24 4.91
C MET A 58 -5.53 -16.34 5.03
N LEU A 59 -5.71 -17.31 5.93
CA LEU A 59 -4.77 -18.43 6.08
C LEU A 59 -4.66 -19.26 4.80
N VAL A 60 -5.78 -19.49 4.11
CA VAL A 60 -5.81 -20.16 2.79
C VAL A 60 -5.01 -19.36 1.76
N SER A 61 -5.22 -18.04 1.69
CA SER A 61 -4.45 -17.14 0.81
C SER A 61 -2.95 -17.23 1.07
N PHE A 62 -2.54 -17.12 2.33
CA PHE A 62 -1.13 -17.18 2.73
C PHE A 62 -0.51 -18.57 2.51
N ALA A 63 -1.30 -19.64 2.54
CA ALA A 63 -0.85 -20.99 2.16
C ALA A 63 -0.54 -21.08 0.66
N PHE A 64 -1.37 -20.49 -0.20
CA PHE A 64 -1.10 -20.41 -1.65
C PHE A 64 0.13 -19.53 -1.93
N ILE A 65 0.24 -18.37 -1.27
CA ILE A 65 1.42 -17.50 -1.36
C ILE A 65 2.70 -18.28 -0.96
N GLY A 66 2.66 -19.03 0.14
CA GLY A 66 3.80 -19.87 0.56
C GLY A 66 4.14 -20.95 -0.47
N THR A 67 3.12 -21.54 -1.11
CA THR A 67 3.30 -22.54 -2.17
C THR A 67 3.97 -21.97 -3.41
N MET A 68 3.80 -20.67 -3.70
CA MET A 68 4.50 -20.03 -4.82
C MET A 68 6.03 -20.09 -4.66
N ASP A 69 6.55 -19.80 -3.47
CA ASP A 69 7.98 -19.90 -3.20
C ASP A 69 8.49 -21.35 -3.31
N VAL A 70 7.67 -22.34 -2.92
CA VAL A 70 7.98 -23.76 -3.14
C VAL A 70 8.09 -24.09 -4.62
N LEU A 71 7.10 -23.68 -5.43
CA LEU A 71 7.07 -23.95 -6.87
C LEU A 71 8.24 -23.28 -7.58
N SER A 72 8.51 -22.01 -7.28
CA SER A 72 9.61 -21.26 -7.87
C SER A 72 10.98 -21.85 -7.50
N LEU A 73 11.18 -22.27 -6.25
CA LEU A 73 12.45 -22.88 -5.81
C LEU A 73 12.70 -24.27 -6.39
N LYS A 74 11.67 -25.03 -6.75
CA LYS A 74 11.83 -26.34 -7.41
C LYS A 74 12.58 -26.20 -8.74
N ASP A 75 12.31 -25.13 -9.48
CA ASP A 75 12.96 -24.87 -10.78
C ASP A 75 14.30 -24.14 -10.61
N ILE A 76 14.38 -23.16 -9.71
CA ILE A 76 15.55 -22.27 -9.60
C ILE A 76 16.68 -22.88 -8.76
N ALA A 77 16.34 -23.53 -7.65
CA ALA A 77 17.28 -23.97 -6.62
C ALA A 77 16.86 -25.36 -6.10
N PRO A 78 16.83 -26.38 -6.98
CA PRO A 78 16.24 -27.67 -6.68
C PRO A 78 16.87 -28.29 -5.43
N ARG A 79 16.01 -28.69 -4.48
CA ARG A 79 16.37 -29.36 -3.21
C ARG A 79 17.31 -28.60 -2.27
N LYS A 80 17.59 -27.31 -2.51
CA LYS A 80 18.42 -26.51 -1.60
C LYS A 80 17.69 -26.17 -0.30
N VAL A 81 16.39 -25.84 -0.39
CA VAL A 81 15.59 -25.35 0.76
C VAL A 81 14.49 -26.35 1.13
N PRO A 82 14.29 -26.68 2.42
CA PRO A 82 13.18 -27.51 2.87
C PRO A 82 11.81 -26.90 2.57
N LEU A 83 10.84 -27.73 2.18
CA LEU A 83 9.47 -27.34 1.81
C LEU A 83 8.83 -26.38 2.83
N ARG A 84 8.82 -26.77 4.11
CA ARG A 84 8.19 -25.99 5.20
C ARG A 84 8.82 -24.61 5.34
N MET A 85 10.14 -24.53 5.14
CA MET A 85 10.87 -23.27 5.24
C MET A 85 10.58 -22.36 4.04
N SER A 86 10.47 -22.91 2.83
CA SER A 86 10.06 -22.14 1.65
C SER A 86 8.65 -21.58 1.80
N MET A 87 7.69 -22.38 2.27
CA MET A 87 6.32 -21.91 2.51
C MET A 87 6.27 -20.79 3.55
N ALA A 88 6.89 -21.02 4.72
CA ALA A 88 6.93 -20.02 5.79
C ALA A 88 7.63 -18.73 5.36
N THR A 89 8.74 -18.86 4.61
CA THR A 89 9.50 -17.70 4.12
C THR A 89 8.71 -16.92 3.08
N GLY A 90 8.04 -17.60 2.13
CA GLY A 90 7.19 -16.95 1.13
C GLY A 90 6.07 -16.17 1.78
N ALA A 91 5.32 -16.80 2.70
CA ALA A 91 4.25 -16.17 3.46
C ALA A 91 4.76 -14.96 4.28
N ALA A 92 5.86 -15.13 5.03
CA ALA A 92 6.45 -14.07 5.84
C ALA A 92 6.99 -12.90 5.00
N ALA A 93 7.66 -13.19 3.88
CA ALA A 93 8.19 -12.18 2.98
C ALA A 93 7.08 -11.36 2.32
N THR A 94 5.96 -12.00 1.98
CA THR A 94 4.78 -11.31 1.43
C THR A 94 4.05 -10.51 2.52
N ALA A 95 3.89 -11.03 3.74
CA ALA A 95 3.32 -10.27 4.86
C ALA A 95 4.12 -8.99 5.14
N VAL A 96 5.46 -9.11 5.16
CA VAL A 96 6.36 -7.96 5.29
C VAL A 96 6.23 -7.03 4.09
N SER A 97 6.14 -7.53 2.87
CA SER A 97 6.02 -6.70 1.67
C SER A 97 4.70 -5.92 1.61
N ASN A 98 3.58 -6.57 1.94
CA ASN A 98 2.24 -5.98 1.91
C ASN A 98 2.12 -4.85 2.93
N LEU A 99 2.68 -5.05 4.12
CA LEU A 99 2.73 -3.97 5.09
C LEU A 99 3.74 -2.90 4.64
N LEU A 100 5.01 -3.24 4.44
CA LEU A 100 6.08 -2.23 4.33
C LEU A 100 6.12 -1.50 3.00
N GLY A 101 5.43 -2.02 1.98
CA GLY A 101 5.59 -1.59 0.60
C GLY A 101 6.97 -1.94 0.04
N ALA A 102 7.25 -1.42 -1.15
CA ALA A 102 8.50 -1.67 -1.88
C ALA A 102 8.85 -3.18 -1.91
N ALA A 103 7.91 -4.02 -2.34
CA ALA A 103 8.01 -5.48 -2.32
C ALA A 103 9.32 -6.02 -2.94
N TYR A 104 9.85 -5.31 -3.94
CA TYR A 104 11.15 -5.60 -4.55
C TYR A 104 12.34 -5.52 -3.59
N VAL A 105 12.27 -4.67 -2.57
CA VAL A 105 13.37 -4.47 -1.59
C VAL A 105 13.11 -5.27 -0.33
N THR A 106 11.90 -5.18 0.21
CA THR A 106 11.53 -5.77 1.50
C THR A 106 11.34 -7.28 1.38
N GLY A 107 10.57 -7.74 0.39
CA GLY A 107 10.32 -9.16 0.14
C GLY A 107 11.54 -9.93 -0.33
N VAL A 108 12.32 -9.37 -1.26
CA VAL A 108 13.58 -9.99 -1.75
C VAL A 108 14.60 -10.08 -0.62
N GLY A 109 14.72 -9.03 0.21
CA GLY A 109 15.65 -9.02 1.34
C GLY A 109 15.33 -10.08 2.40
N VAL A 110 14.04 -10.30 2.70
CA VAL A 110 13.61 -11.37 3.63
C VAL A 110 13.93 -12.75 3.05
N ARG A 111 13.57 -12.99 1.78
CA ARG A 111 13.85 -14.26 1.08
C ARG A 111 15.35 -14.55 1.02
N TYR A 112 16.18 -13.58 0.63
CA TYR A 112 17.62 -13.78 0.55
C TYR A 112 18.23 -14.14 1.91
N ARG A 113 17.83 -13.47 2.99
CA ARG A 113 18.36 -13.80 4.33
C ARG A 113 17.93 -15.17 4.82
N ALA A 114 16.72 -15.61 4.46
CA ALA A 114 16.21 -16.92 4.83
C ALA A 114 16.86 -18.04 4.00
N TYR A 115 17.12 -17.80 2.71
CA TYR A 115 17.62 -18.81 1.77
C TYR A 115 19.15 -18.85 1.64
N ALA A 116 19.87 -17.77 1.93
CA ALA A 116 21.34 -17.74 1.84
C ALA A 116 22.06 -18.84 2.65
N PRO A 117 21.62 -19.20 3.89
CA PRO A 117 22.21 -20.32 4.63
C PRO A 117 22.08 -21.68 3.93
N PHE A 118 21.17 -21.80 2.96
CA PHE A 118 20.94 -23.00 2.16
C PHE A 118 21.68 -22.95 0.81
N GLY A 119 22.61 -22.01 0.62
CA GLY A 119 23.38 -21.88 -0.62
C GLY A 119 22.59 -21.27 -1.78
N VAL A 120 21.50 -20.53 -1.49
CA VAL A 120 20.74 -19.79 -2.50
C VAL A 120 21.39 -18.42 -2.74
N GLN A 121 21.72 -18.14 -3.99
CA GLN A 121 22.36 -16.92 -4.43
C GLN A 121 21.36 -15.76 -4.60
N ALA A 122 21.85 -14.52 -4.55
CA ALA A 122 21.00 -13.34 -4.74
C ALA A 122 20.33 -13.31 -6.13
N THR A 123 21.02 -13.84 -7.16
CA THR A 123 20.49 -14.00 -8.52
C THR A 123 19.32 -14.98 -8.58
N GLU A 124 19.39 -16.09 -7.85
CA GLU A 124 18.30 -17.07 -7.73
C GLU A 124 17.07 -16.45 -7.04
N VAL A 125 17.25 -15.62 -6.01
CA VAL A 125 16.15 -14.90 -5.36
C VAL A 125 15.53 -13.85 -6.30
N ALA A 126 16.34 -13.18 -7.12
CA ALA A 126 15.83 -12.25 -8.13
C ALA A 126 14.99 -12.96 -9.19
N SER A 127 15.43 -14.14 -9.64
CA SER A 127 14.66 -15.00 -10.56
C SER A 127 13.34 -15.46 -9.95
N LEU A 128 13.35 -15.81 -8.66
CA LEU A 128 12.14 -16.18 -7.92
C LEU A 128 11.13 -15.02 -7.90
N PHE A 129 11.62 -13.79 -7.63
CA PHE A 129 10.77 -12.61 -7.71
C PHE A 129 10.20 -12.39 -9.12
N ALA A 130 11.00 -12.62 -10.18
CA ALA A 130 10.54 -12.53 -11.56
C ALA A 130 9.46 -13.57 -11.90
N TYR A 131 9.61 -14.83 -11.43
CA TYR A 131 8.60 -15.87 -11.59
C TYR A 131 7.29 -15.49 -10.92
N ASN A 132 7.34 -15.04 -9.66
CA ASN A 132 6.16 -14.62 -8.93
C ASN A 132 5.50 -13.40 -9.60
N SER A 133 6.29 -12.44 -10.11
CA SER A 133 5.75 -11.27 -10.82
C SER A 133 5.02 -11.68 -12.11
N LEU A 134 5.62 -12.57 -12.91
CA LEU A 134 4.99 -13.10 -14.11
C LEU A 134 3.71 -13.87 -13.77
N ALA A 135 3.75 -14.68 -12.71
CA ALA A 135 2.59 -15.42 -12.25
C ALA A 135 1.45 -14.51 -11.79
N TYR A 136 1.76 -13.41 -11.08
CA TYR A 136 0.75 -12.42 -10.68
C TYR A 136 0.09 -11.78 -11.90
N SER A 137 0.87 -11.42 -12.92
CA SER A 137 0.32 -10.90 -14.18
C SER A 137 -0.58 -11.92 -14.88
N LEU A 138 -0.14 -13.17 -15.02
CA LEU A 138 -0.94 -14.22 -15.65
C LEU A 138 -2.18 -14.57 -14.82
N GLY A 139 -2.07 -14.63 -13.50
CA GLY A 139 -3.20 -14.91 -12.62
C GLY A 139 -4.23 -13.79 -12.64
N ALA A 140 -3.81 -12.53 -12.72
CA ALA A 140 -4.72 -11.41 -12.93
C ALA A 140 -5.44 -11.51 -14.28
N LEU A 141 -4.74 -11.86 -15.36
CA LEU A 141 -5.36 -12.08 -16.68
C LEU A 141 -6.38 -13.22 -16.66
N VAL A 142 -6.08 -14.33 -15.98
CA VAL A 142 -7.02 -15.45 -15.80
C VAL A 142 -8.23 -15.02 -14.98
N LEU A 143 -8.01 -14.29 -13.89
CA LEU A 143 -9.09 -13.82 -13.03
C LEU A 143 -10.04 -12.88 -13.79
N TYR A 144 -9.52 -11.81 -14.39
CA TYR A 144 -10.33 -10.87 -15.16
C TYR A 144 -10.94 -11.50 -16.40
N GLY A 145 -10.16 -12.32 -17.09
CA GLY A 145 -10.64 -13.09 -18.25
C GLY A 145 -11.81 -13.98 -17.89
N GLY A 146 -11.68 -14.74 -16.80
CA GLY A 146 -12.72 -15.63 -16.30
C GLY A 146 -13.98 -14.88 -15.85
N VAL A 147 -13.83 -13.81 -15.06
CA VAL A 147 -14.98 -13.04 -14.57
C VAL A 147 -15.74 -12.40 -15.75
N LEU A 148 -15.04 -11.69 -16.64
CA LEU A 148 -15.67 -11.00 -17.77
C LEU A 148 -16.29 -11.96 -18.81
N SER A 149 -15.75 -13.17 -18.95
CA SER A 149 -16.31 -14.18 -19.87
C SER A 149 -17.50 -14.95 -19.27
N LEU A 150 -17.51 -15.20 -17.96
CA LEU A 150 -18.55 -16.00 -17.32
C LEU A 150 -19.75 -15.16 -16.85
N HIS A 151 -19.52 -13.90 -16.48
CA HIS A 151 -20.56 -12.97 -16.04
C HIS A 151 -20.49 -11.68 -16.88
N PRO A 152 -21.00 -11.72 -18.12
CA PRO A 152 -21.16 -10.50 -18.91
C PRO A 152 -22.09 -9.53 -18.15
N ALA A 153 -21.76 -8.24 -18.19
CA ALA A 153 -22.42 -7.14 -17.49
C ALA A 153 -22.04 -6.93 -16.01
N SER A 154 -21.13 -7.71 -15.43
CA SER A 154 -20.67 -7.53 -14.04
C SER A 154 -20.10 -6.15 -13.69
N ILE A 155 -19.75 -5.35 -14.70
CA ILE A 155 -19.13 -4.02 -14.55
C ILE A 155 -19.95 -2.97 -15.31
N GLU A 156 -21.16 -3.27 -15.79
CA GLU A 156 -21.97 -2.30 -16.56
C GLU A 156 -22.29 -1.03 -15.76
N ASP A 157 -22.52 -1.17 -14.44
CA ASP A 157 -22.74 -0.02 -13.54
C ASP A 157 -21.48 0.85 -13.33
N LEU A 158 -20.29 0.28 -13.55
CA LEU A 158 -19.01 0.98 -13.42
C LEU A 158 -18.51 1.57 -14.75
N LEU A 159 -18.74 0.85 -15.85
CA LEU A 159 -18.27 1.21 -17.19
C LEU A 159 -19.41 0.93 -18.17
N PRO A 160 -19.88 1.93 -18.95
CA PRO A 160 -20.96 1.78 -19.92
C PRO A 160 -20.46 1.01 -21.16
N VAL A 161 -20.17 -0.27 -20.97
CA VAL A 161 -19.56 -1.19 -21.94
C VAL A 161 -20.47 -2.40 -22.03
N SER A 162 -20.94 -2.70 -23.24
CA SER A 162 -21.88 -3.81 -23.46
C SER A 162 -21.31 -5.15 -23.00
N GLY A 163 -22.17 -6.02 -22.43
CA GLY A 163 -21.80 -7.38 -22.02
C GLY A 163 -21.08 -8.21 -23.11
N LEU A 164 -21.39 -8.00 -24.39
CA LEU A 164 -20.69 -8.66 -25.51
C LEU A 164 -19.22 -8.22 -25.62
N LEU A 165 -18.95 -6.92 -25.48
CA LEU A 165 -17.58 -6.41 -25.49
C LEU A 165 -16.82 -6.86 -24.24
N GLN A 166 -17.48 -6.93 -23.08
CA GLN A 166 -16.90 -7.51 -21.86
C GLN A 166 -16.49 -8.97 -22.07
N THR A 167 -17.37 -9.78 -22.65
CA THR A 167 -17.09 -11.20 -22.96
C THR A 167 -15.91 -11.33 -23.93
N ALA A 168 -15.88 -10.52 -24.99
CA ALA A 168 -14.80 -10.51 -25.97
C ALA A 168 -13.45 -10.13 -25.35
N ILE A 169 -13.44 -9.11 -24.49
CA ILE A 169 -12.25 -8.74 -23.71
C ILE A 169 -11.82 -9.91 -22.82
N GLY A 170 -12.76 -10.52 -22.09
CA GLY A 170 -12.46 -11.66 -21.22
C GLY A 170 -11.79 -12.82 -21.97
N LEU A 171 -12.36 -13.19 -23.12
CA LEU A 171 -11.80 -14.24 -23.99
C LEU A 171 -10.43 -13.86 -24.55
N ALA A 172 -10.20 -12.59 -24.89
CA ALA A 172 -8.90 -12.12 -25.36
C ALA A 172 -7.83 -12.20 -24.25
N LEU A 173 -8.16 -11.89 -22.99
CA LEU A 173 -7.24 -12.02 -21.86
C LEU A 173 -6.89 -13.50 -21.57
N LEU A 174 -7.87 -14.40 -21.67
CA LEU A 174 -7.64 -15.84 -21.55
C LEU A 174 -6.78 -16.38 -22.70
N ALA A 175 -7.05 -15.97 -23.93
CA ALA A 175 -6.25 -16.33 -25.10
C ALA A 175 -4.80 -15.83 -24.97
N LEU A 176 -4.60 -14.60 -24.47
CA LEU A 176 -3.27 -14.06 -24.19
C LEU A 176 -2.53 -14.90 -23.14
N THR A 177 -3.22 -15.32 -22.08
CA THR A 177 -2.64 -16.21 -21.05
C THR A 177 -2.21 -17.53 -21.68
N GLY A 178 -3.08 -18.15 -22.49
CA GLY A 178 -2.77 -19.39 -23.21
C GLY A 178 -1.58 -19.24 -24.17
N LEU A 179 -1.48 -18.11 -24.88
CA LEU A 179 -0.35 -17.79 -25.73
C LEU A 179 0.96 -17.69 -24.93
N VAL A 180 0.95 -16.98 -23.79
CA VAL A 180 2.14 -16.88 -22.93
C VAL A 180 2.54 -18.25 -22.40
N TRP A 181 1.59 -19.06 -21.94
CA TRP A 181 1.87 -20.44 -21.52
C TRP A 181 2.44 -21.29 -22.66
N ALA A 182 1.92 -21.18 -23.89
CA ALA A 182 2.46 -21.88 -25.05
C ALA A 182 3.89 -21.45 -25.38
N LEU A 183 4.20 -20.14 -25.27
CA LEU A 183 5.55 -19.61 -25.45
C LEU A 183 6.52 -20.11 -24.37
N ILE A 184 6.07 -20.18 -23.11
CA ILE A 184 6.85 -20.76 -22.01
C ILE A 184 7.09 -22.25 -22.26
N GLY A 185 6.07 -23.00 -22.67
CA GLY A 185 6.19 -24.42 -22.99
C GLY A 185 7.15 -24.72 -24.13
N ARG A 186 7.11 -23.92 -25.21
CA ARG A 186 8.03 -24.02 -26.35
C ARG A 186 9.49 -23.68 -26.01
N ARG A 187 9.71 -22.89 -24.95
CA ARG A 187 11.04 -22.45 -24.50
C ARG A 187 11.46 -23.05 -23.17
N ALA A 188 10.77 -24.09 -22.70
CA ALA A 188 11.05 -24.72 -21.41
C ALA A 188 12.51 -25.20 -21.37
N GLY A 189 13.35 -24.50 -20.60
CA GLY A 189 14.78 -24.82 -20.44
C GLY A 189 15.77 -23.95 -21.22
N VAL A 190 15.32 -23.05 -22.12
CA VAL A 190 16.22 -22.12 -22.83
C VAL A 190 16.12 -20.72 -22.21
N PRO A 191 17.20 -20.18 -21.61
CA PRO A 191 17.16 -18.86 -21.00
C PRO A 191 16.88 -17.79 -22.07
N LEU A 192 15.96 -16.89 -21.77
CA LEU A 192 15.59 -15.82 -22.68
C LEU A 192 16.62 -14.70 -22.61
N ARG A 193 17.40 -14.52 -23.67
CA ARG A 193 18.31 -13.38 -23.80
C ARG A 193 17.51 -12.13 -24.18
N LEU A 194 17.15 -11.36 -23.17
CA LEU A 194 16.48 -10.07 -23.31
C LEU A 194 17.42 -8.98 -22.82
N PHE A 195 17.69 -7.97 -23.66
CA PHE A 195 18.59 -6.85 -23.35
C PHE A 195 19.99 -7.27 -22.88
N GLY A 196 20.55 -8.36 -23.46
CA GLY A 196 21.86 -8.88 -23.09
C GLY A 196 21.92 -9.62 -21.74
N ARG A 197 20.77 -9.89 -21.10
CA ARG A 197 20.67 -10.66 -19.86
C ARG A 197 19.91 -11.95 -20.09
N GLU A 198 20.40 -13.03 -19.48
CA GLU A 198 19.71 -14.32 -19.45
C GLU A 198 18.61 -14.28 -18.38
N ILE A 199 17.36 -14.21 -18.83
CA ILE A 199 16.18 -14.32 -17.98
C ILE A 199 15.84 -15.80 -17.89
N PRO A 200 15.99 -16.45 -16.72
CA PRO A 200 15.54 -17.82 -16.56
C PRO A 200 14.02 -17.86 -16.76
N MET A 201 13.55 -18.85 -17.51
CA MET A 201 12.12 -19.06 -17.75
C MET A 201 11.62 -20.20 -16.87
N PRO A 202 10.45 -20.06 -16.23
CA PRO A 202 9.87 -21.16 -15.47
C PRO A 202 9.55 -22.32 -16.40
N SER A 203 9.58 -23.55 -15.89
CA SER A 203 9.00 -24.67 -16.62
C SER A 203 7.50 -24.45 -16.83
N PHE A 204 6.92 -25.04 -17.88
CA PHE A 204 5.47 -24.93 -18.13
C PHE A 204 4.63 -25.34 -16.92
N ARG A 205 5.02 -26.44 -16.25
CA ARG A 205 4.32 -26.93 -15.04
C ARG A 205 4.39 -25.93 -13.90
N THR A 206 5.55 -25.30 -13.69
CA THR A 206 5.72 -24.28 -12.66
C THR A 206 4.95 -23.00 -13.02
N ALA A 207 4.96 -22.57 -14.28
CA ALA A 207 4.19 -21.40 -14.72
C ALA A 207 2.68 -21.60 -14.48
N VAL A 208 2.11 -22.73 -14.92
CA VAL A 208 0.69 -23.04 -14.70
C VAL A 208 0.38 -23.18 -13.20
N GLY A 209 1.23 -23.87 -12.44
CA GLY A 209 1.05 -24.04 -11.00
C GLY A 209 1.10 -22.72 -10.24
N LEU A 210 2.02 -21.82 -10.60
CA LEU A 210 2.13 -20.48 -10.03
C LEU A 210 0.92 -19.62 -10.39
N THR A 211 0.46 -19.65 -11.65
CA THR A 211 -0.76 -18.95 -12.07
C THR A 211 -1.98 -19.43 -11.29
N GLY A 212 -2.14 -20.75 -11.12
CA GLY A 212 -3.23 -21.31 -10.31
C GLY A 212 -3.16 -20.89 -8.84
N ALA A 213 -1.96 -20.88 -8.25
CA ALA A 213 -1.76 -20.40 -6.89
C ALA A 213 -2.11 -18.90 -6.73
N VAL A 214 -1.78 -18.07 -7.72
CA VAL A 214 -2.17 -16.65 -7.72
C VAL A 214 -3.67 -16.47 -7.84
N VAL A 215 -4.35 -17.20 -8.73
CA VAL A 215 -5.80 -17.11 -8.86
C VAL A 215 -6.46 -17.50 -7.53
N ALA A 216 -6.00 -18.57 -6.91
CA ALA A 216 -6.50 -19.01 -5.60
C ALA A 216 -6.22 -17.98 -4.49
N ASP A 217 -5.05 -17.34 -4.49
CA ASP A 217 -4.72 -16.21 -3.60
C ASP A 217 -5.64 -15.00 -3.82
N LEU A 218 -5.89 -14.60 -5.07
CA LEU A 218 -6.78 -13.48 -5.38
C LEU A 218 -8.23 -13.77 -4.98
N VAL A 219 -8.71 -14.99 -5.21
CA VAL A 219 -10.04 -15.44 -4.76
C VAL A 219 -10.13 -15.44 -3.24
N ALA A 220 -9.15 -16.04 -2.55
CA ALA A 220 -9.16 -16.13 -1.09
C ALA A 220 -9.05 -14.75 -0.44
N SER A 221 -8.18 -13.88 -0.93
CA SER A 221 -8.04 -12.50 -0.45
C SER A 221 -9.28 -11.65 -0.69
N GLY A 222 -9.93 -11.78 -1.86
CA GLY A 222 -11.22 -11.15 -2.13
C GLY A 222 -12.31 -11.65 -1.18
N MET A 223 -12.31 -12.95 -0.87
CA MET A 223 -13.23 -13.57 0.08
C MET A 223 -13.08 -13.01 1.50
N VAL A 224 -11.86 -12.69 1.95
CA VAL A 224 -11.65 -12.05 3.27
C VAL A 224 -12.45 -10.75 3.38
N LEU A 225 -12.39 -9.90 2.36
CA LEU A 225 -13.12 -8.63 2.38
C LEU A 225 -14.62 -8.85 2.18
N HIS A 226 -15.03 -9.68 1.22
CA HIS A 226 -16.44 -9.96 0.93
C HIS A 226 -17.20 -10.47 2.16
N ILE A 227 -16.60 -11.41 2.91
CA ILE A 227 -17.20 -11.94 4.15
C ILE A 227 -17.40 -10.85 5.20
N MET A 228 -16.49 -9.89 5.31
CA MET A 228 -16.56 -8.81 6.31
C MET A 228 -17.38 -7.60 5.83
N TYR A 229 -17.71 -7.53 4.54
CA TYR A 229 -18.42 -6.41 3.96
C TYR A 229 -19.89 -6.39 4.40
N PRO A 230 -20.53 -5.21 4.48
CA PRO A 230 -21.95 -5.12 4.78
C PRO A 230 -22.80 -5.92 3.77
N PRO A 231 -23.70 -6.80 4.22
CA PRO A 231 -24.43 -7.74 3.36
C PRO A 231 -25.47 -7.06 2.47
N ASP A 232 -25.93 -5.86 2.84
CA ASP A 232 -26.81 -5.03 2.04
C ASP A 232 -26.10 -4.37 0.85
N LEU A 233 -24.77 -4.20 0.95
CA LEU A 233 -23.91 -3.67 -0.12
C LEU A 233 -23.16 -4.77 -0.88
N SER A 234 -23.21 -6.01 -0.40
CA SER A 234 -22.47 -7.10 -1.00
C SER A 234 -23.11 -7.50 -2.33
N VAL A 235 -22.44 -7.14 -3.42
CA VAL A 235 -22.72 -7.70 -4.75
C VAL A 235 -22.38 -9.20 -4.78
N ASN A 236 -22.78 -9.88 -5.86
CA ASN A 236 -22.40 -11.28 -6.08
C ASN A 236 -20.88 -11.44 -5.93
N PHE A 237 -20.41 -12.52 -5.30
CA PHE A 237 -18.98 -12.71 -5.04
C PHE A 237 -18.13 -12.63 -6.33
N VAL A 238 -18.64 -13.10 -7.47
CA VAL A 238 -17.93 -13.06 -8.76
C VAL A 238 -17.75 -11.61 -9.25
N GLU A 239 -18.78 -10.78 -9.11
CA GLU A 239 -18.72 -9.34 -9.42
C GLU A 239 -17.79 -8.61 -8.45
N PHE A 240 -17.92 -8.93 -7.15
CA PHE A 240 -17.05 -8.39 -6.12
C PHE A 240 -15.59 -8.69 -6.42
N LEU A 241 -15.28 -9.88 -6.94
CA LEU A 241 -13.94 -10.29 -7.29
C LEU A 241 -13.35 -9.48 -8.47
N ALA A 242 -14.18 -9.09 -9.45
CA ALA A 242 -13.77 -8.15 -10.49
C ALA A 242 -13.45 -6.77 -9.91
N ILE A 243 -14.35 -6.22 -9.08
CA ILE A 243 -14.16 -4.94 -8.40
C ILE A 243 -12.88 -4.96 -7.55
N PHE A 244 -12.71 -6.02 -6.76
CA PHE A 244 -11.57 -6.22 -5.88
C PHE A 244 -10.26 -6.34 -6.67
N GLY A 245 -10.25 -7.11 -7.76
CA GLY A 245 -9.10 -7.16 -8.65
C GLY A 245 -8.74 -5.78 -9.19
N ILE A 246 -9.70 -5.04 -9.74
CA ILE A 246 -9.49 -3.68 -10.27
C ILE A 246 -8.89 -2.78 -9.18
N ALA A 247 -9.44 -2.83 -7.96
CA ALA A 247 -8.93 -2.07 -6.82
C ALA A 247 -7.47 -2.41 -6.48
N ILE A 248 -7.09 -3.70 -6.51
CA ILE A 248 -5.69 -4.11 -6.33
C ILE A 248 -4.82 -3.61 -7.47
N SER A 249 -5.25 -3.77 -8.73
CA SER A 249 -4.48 -3.33 -9.89
C SER A 249 -4.25 -1.82 -9.90
N LEU A 250 -5.27 -1.02 -9.59
CA LEU A 250 -5.14 0.43 -9.44
C LEU A 250 -4.25 0.80 -8.25
N GLY A 251 -4.38 0.08 -7.13
CA GLY A 251 -3.49 0.21 -5.97
C GLY A 251 -2.02 0.00 -6.35
N ILE A 252 -1.71 -1.05 -7.11
CA ILE A 252 -0.34 -1.32 -7.60
C ILE A 252 0.12 -0.23 -8.58
N LEU A 253 -0.71 0.14 -9.56
CA LEU A 253 -0.38 1.12 -10.59
C LEU A 253 -0.09 2.50 -9.99
N SER A 254 -0.82 2.86 -8.94
CA SER A 254 -0.64 4.13 -8.22
C SER A 254 0.71 4.25 -7.50
N HIS A 255 1.40 3.13 -7.26
CA HIS A 255 2.58 3.04 -6.40
C HIS A 255 2.35 3.60 -4.98
N SER A 256 1.10 3.72 -4.54
CA SER A 256 0.76 4.10 -3.17
C SER A 256 1.30 3.03 -2.21
N PRO A 257 2.01 3.40 -1.12
CA PRO A 257 2.49 2.44 -0.13
C PRO A 257 1.32 1.62 0.44
N GLY A 258 1.30 0.31 0.16
CA GLY A 258 0.20 -0.58 0.57
C GLY A 258 -1.12 -0.39 -0.20
N GLY A 259 -1.13 0.41 -1.27
CA GLY A 259 -2.34 0.75 -2.02
C GLY A 259 -3.33 1.59 -1.23
N LEU A 260 -2.88 2.25 -0.16
CA LEU A 260 -3.72 3.01 0.76
C LEU A 260 -4.43 4.15 0.02
N GLY A 261 -5.75 4.20 0.19
CA GLY A 261 -6.67 5.18 -0.35
C GLY A 261 -7.20 4.84 -1.74
N VAL A 262 -6.36 4.41 -2.69
CA VAL A 262 -6.85 4.01 -4.03
C VAL A 262 -7.71 2.74 -3.94
N PHE A 263 -7.24 1.75 -3.18
CA PHE A 263 -7.97 0.50 -2.98
C PHE A 263 -9.33 0.78 -2.33
N GLU A 264 -9.34 1.48 -1.20
CA GLU A 264 -10.56 1.81 -0.46
C GLU A 264 -11.53 2.66 -1.30
N ALA A 265 -11.03 3.71 -1.94
CA ALA A 265 -11.86 4.55 -2.80
C ALA A 265 -12.47 3.75 -3.95
N THR A 266 -11.71 2.86 -4.59
CA THR A 266 -12.21 2.05 -5.70
C THR A 266 -13.32 1.10 -5.23
N ILE A 267 -13.15 0.41 -4.10
CA ILE A 267 -14.19 -0.47 -3.54
C ILE A 267 -15.45 0.34 -3.17
N LEU A 268 -15.29 1.44 -2.44
CA LEU A 268 -16.42 2.26 -2.01
C LEU A 268 -17.16 2.87 -3.21
N THR A 269 -16.43 3.31 -4.23
CA THR A 269 -17.03 3.84 -5.46
C THR A 269 -17.76 2.78 -6.24
N ALA A 270 -17.13 1.62 -6.45
CA ALA A 270 -17.69 0.52 -7.22
C ALA A 270 -18.93 -0.10 -6.57
N THR A 271 -19.02 -0.09 -5.24
CA THR A 271 -20.15 -0.66 -4.49
C THR A 271 -21.20 0.40 -4.10
N GLY A 272 -21.01 1.66 -4.52
CA GLY A 272 -21.91 2.77 -4.15
C GLY A 272 -21.88 3.15 -2.67
N ALA A 273 -20.89 2.69 -1.91
CA ALA A 273 -20.78 2.83 -0.46
C ALA A 273 -20.14 4.16 0.00
N HIS A 274 -20.23 5.23 -0.80
CA HIS A 274 -19.67 6.53 -0.40
C HIS A 274 -20.38 7.07 0.86
N GLY A 275 -19.62 7.55 1.84
CA GLY A 275 -20.18 8.07 3.09
C GLY A 275 -20.65 7.01 4.08
N ARG A 276 -20.46 5.72 3.80
CA ARG A 276 -20.86 4.62 4.69
C ARG A 276 -19.75 4.21 5.66
N ALA A 277 -19.99 4.43 6.95
CA ALA A 277 -19.05 4.16 8.02
C ALA A 277 -18.76 2.65 8.20
N ASP A 278 -19.79 1.81 8.03
CA ASP A 278 -19.72 0.35 8.14
C ASP A 278 -18.90 -0.30 7.01
N ALA A 279 -19.05 0.18 5.77
CA ALA A 279 -18.22 -0.25 4.64
C ALA A 279 -16.74 0.14 4.82
N LEU A 280 -16.47 1.35 5.33
CA LEU A 280 -15.13 1.78 5.68
C LEU A 280 -14.55 0.96 6.85
N ALA A 281 -15.37 0.64 7.85
CA ALA A 281 -14.99 -0.23 8.96
C ALA A 281 -14.58 -1.63 8.46
N ALA A 282 -15.35 -2.22 7.52
CA ALA A 282 -15.01 -3.50 6.89
C ALA A 282 -13.68 -3.44 6.14
N LEU A 283 -13.38 -2.36 5.42
CA LEU A 283 -12.09 -2.15 4.75
C LEU A 283 -10.92 -2.03 5.75
N ILE A 284 -11.12 -1.30 6.85
CA ILE A 284 -10.12 -1.21 7.93
C ILE A 284 -9.89 -2.59 8.56
N LEU A 285 -10.96 -3.33 8.84
CA LEU A 285 -10.88 -4.68 9.40
C LEU A 285 -10.18 -5.65 8.45
N TYR A 286 -10.45 -5.57 7.14
CA TYR A 286 -9.72 -6.29 6.11
C TYR A 286 -8.22 -5.98 6.16
N ARG A 287 -7.81 -4.71 6.32
CA ARG A 287 -6.39 -4.36 6.50
C ARG A 287 -5.81 -4.97 7.78
N ALA A 288 -6.58 -4.98 8.87
CA ALA A 288 -6.16 -5.61 10.11
C ALA A 288 -5.92 -7.12 9.94
N VAL A 289 -6.85 -7.84 9.29
CA VAL A 289 -6.79 -9.29 9.12
C VAL A 289 -5.83 -9.72 8.01
N TYR A 290 -5.79 -9.02 6.89
CA TYR A 290 -5.01 -9.44 5.71
C TYR A 290 -3.61 -8.80 5.63
N THR A 291 -3.36 -7.70 6.34
CA THR A 291 -2.07 -6.99 6.31
C THR A 291 -1.37 -6.98 7.66
N LEU A 292 -2.04 -6.58 8.74
CA LEU A 292 -1.40 -6.46 10.06
C LEU A 292 -1.18 -7.82 10.74
N LEU A 293 -2.21 -8.65 10.80
CA LEU A 293 -2.15 -9.95 11.47
C LEU A 293 -1.07 -10.86 10.87
N PRO A 294 -0.95 -11.05 9.54
CA PRO A 294 0.09 -11.90 8.95
C PRO A 294 1.49 -11.34 9.19
N PHE A 295 1.63 -10.01 9.23
CA PHE A 295 2.90 -9.37 9.57
C PHE A 295 3.30 -9.66 11.02
N LEU A 296 2.36 -9.56 11.97
CA LEU A 296 2.62 -9.90 13.37
C LEU A 296 3.04 -11.37 13.50
N LEU A 297 2.33 -12.28 12.84
CA LEU A 297 2.68 -13.70 12.79
C LEU A 297 4.08 -13.93 12.22
N ALA A 298 4.44 -13.23 11.14
CA ALA A 298 5.77 -13.31 10.54
C ALA A 298 6.88 -12.79 11.47
N VAL A 299 6.64 -11.68 12.17
CA VAL A 299 7.58 -11.12 13.17
C VAL A 299 7.77 -12.07 14.33
N ILE A 300 6.69 -12.62 14.88
CA ILE A 300 6.71 -13.56 16.00
C ILE A 300 7.45 -14.83 15.59
N ALA A 301 7.09 -15.43 14.44
CA ALA A 301 7.74 -16.63 13.93
C ALA A 301 9.25 -16.40 13.71
N GLY A 302 9.63 -15.28 13.10
CA GLY A 302 11.03 -14.92 12.91
C GLY A 302 11.79 -14.69 14.22
N ALA A 303 11.15 -14.06 15.21
CA ALA A 303 11.72 -13.83 16.54
C ALA A 303 11.96 -15.15 17.30
N VAL A 304 11.00 -16.08 17.24
CA VAL A 304 11.12 -17.43 17.82
C VAL A 304 12.28 -18.19 17.18
N VAL A 305 12.37 -18.18 15.85
CA VAL A 305 13.47 -18.84 15.13
C VAL A 305 14.83 -18.26 15.51
N GLU A 306 14.96 -16.93 15.61
CA GLU A 306 16.23 -16.30 15.96
C GLU A 306 16.59 -16.47 17.45
N ALA A 307 15.58 -16.59 18.32
CA ALA A 307 15.78 -16.95 19.72
C ALA A 307 16.33 -18.38 19.87
N HIS A 308 15.76 -19.36 19.15
CA HIS A 308 16.30 -20.73 19.12
C HIS A 308 17.71 -20.82 18.54
N ARG A 309 18.11 -19.88 17.68
CA ARG A 309 19.47 -19.79 17.12
C ARG A 309 20.46 -19.05 18.02
N ASN A 310 20.09 -18.68 19.24
CA ASN A 310 20.90 -17.93 20.20
C ASN A 310 21.40 -16.57 19.67
N ARG A 311 20.70 -15.98 18.70
CA ARG A 311 21.05 -14.70 18.07
C ARG A 311 20.19 -13.51 18.55
N GLY A 312 19.38 -13.73 19.59
CA GLY A 312 18.58 -12.71 20.27
C GLY A 312 17.31 -12.32 19.51
N GLY A 313 16.22 -13.09 19.69
CA GLY A 313 14.93 -12.87 19.02
C GLY A 313 14.33 -11.47 19.20
N ILE A 314 14.51 -10.86 20.39
CA ILE A 314 14.07 -9.48 20.67
C ILE A 314 14.80 -8.47 19.76
N ALA A 315 16.10 -8.68 19.50
CA ALA A 315 16.87 -7.82 18.61
C ALA A 315 16.45 -7.98 17.14
N TYR A 316 16.00 -9.18 16.73
CA TYR A 316 15.40 -9.39 15.41
C TYR A 316 14.05 -8.69 15.29
N ALA A 317 13.14 -8.91 16.24
CA ALA A 317 11.82 -8.27 16.26
C ALA A 317 11.95 -6.75 16.23
N ARG A 318 12.79 -6.17 17.09
CA ARG A 318 13.08 -4.74 17.10
C ARG A 318 13.59 -4.25 15.75
N ARG A 319 14.55 -4.95 15.13
CA ARG A 319 15.09 -4.57 13.82
C ARG A 319 14.03 -4.62 12.72
N LEU A 320 13.17 -5.63 12.72
CA LEU A 320 12.12 -5.78 11.71
C LEU A 320 11.01 -4.73 11.88
N VAL A 321 10.58 -4.47 13.12
CA VAL A 321 9.61 -3.40 13.45
C VAL A 321 10.19 -2.02 13.14
N VAL A 322 11.46 -1.77 13.49
CA VAL A 322 12.12 -0.50 13.15
C VAL A 322 12.27 -0.36 11.63
N ARG A 323 12.62 -1.42 10.89
CA ARG A 323 12.59 -1.43 9.42
C ARG A 323 11.18 -1.34 8.83
N ALA A 324 10.15 -1.66 9.59
CA ALA A 324 8.77 -1.51 9.18
C ALA A 324 8.29 -0.06 9.25
N LEU A 325 8.72 0.62 10.30
CA LEU A 325 8.37 2.00 10.60
C LEU A 325 9.26 2.98 9.82
N LEU A 326 10.58 2.73 9.74
CA LEU A 326 11.58 3.63 9.14
C LEU A 326 11.33 4.05 7.68
N PRO A 327 10.95 3.17 6.73
CA PRO A 327 10.71 3.54 5.34
C PRO A 327 9.45 4.37 5.18
N ARG A 328 8.49 4.22 6.10
CA ARG A 328 7.26 5.01 6.11
C ARG A 328 7.48 6.40 6.66
N VAL A 329 8.39 6.59 7.62
CA VAL A 329 8.54 7.91 8.25
C VAL A 329 8.85 9.02 7.24
N PRO A 330 9.73 8.86 6.23
CA PRO A 330 9.93 9.86 5.19
C PRO A 330 8.68 10.16 4.35
N GLY A 331 7.96 9.12 3.91
CA GLY A 331 6.73 9.29 3.11
C GLY A 331 5.60 9.91 3.93
N LEU A 332 5.45 9.51 5.19
CA LEU A 332 4.54 10.10 6.15
C LEU A 332 4.91 11.56 6.40
N THR A 333 6.18 11.88 6.64
CA THR A 333 6.59 13.27 6.88
C THR A 333 6.44 14.13 5.64
N ILE A 334 6.72 13.62 4.45
CA ILE A 334 6.50 14.36 3.19
C ILE A 334 5.00 14.61 3.01
N GLY A 335 4.15 13.59 3.16
CA GLY A 335 2.70 13.71 3.05
C GLY A 335 2.10 14.64 4.10
N LEU A 336 2.51 14.51 5.36
CA LEU A 336 2.09 15.37 6.46
C LEU A 336 2.57 16.82 6.29
N THR A 337 3.78 17.03 5.76
CA THR A 337 4.31 18.37 5.44
C THR A 337 3.52 18.99 4.28
N LEU A 338 3.12 18.20 3.28
CA LEU A 338 2.27 18.62 2.17
C LEU A 338 0.87 19.03 2.65
N VAL A 339 0.23 18.20 3.47
CA VAL A 339 -1.08 18.48 4.05
C VAL A 339 -1.02 19.73 4.93
N ALA A 340 0.00 19.85 5.78
CA ALA A 340 0.24 21.05 6.58
C ALA A 340 0.40 22.31 5.72
N GLY A 341 1.20 22.24 4.65
CA GLY A 341 1.41 23.34 3.72
C GLY A 341 0.12 23.75 3.00
N ALA A 342 -0.66 22.79 2.51
CA ALA A 342 -1.93 23.02 1.84
C ALA A 342 -2.98 23.64 2.78
N VAL A 343 -3.09 23.13 4.01
CA VAL A 343 -3.99 23.68 5.04
C VAL A 343 -3.65 25.15 5.34
N LEU A 344 -2.37 25.49 5.44
CA LEU A 344 -1.93 26.86 5.71
C LEU A 344 -2.22 27.81 4.55
N VAL A 345 -2.00 27.38 3.30
CA VAL A 345 -2.34 28.18 2.11
C VAL A 345 -3.84 28.42 2.04
N LEU A 346 -4.66 27.37 2.19
CA LEU A 346 -6.12 27.48 2.11
C LEU A 346 -6.70 28.33 3.25
N SER A 347 -6.12 28.26 4.45
CA SER A 347 -6.53 29.10 5.58
C SER A 347 -6.10 30.56 5.39
N GLY A 348 -4.90 30.80 4.86
CA GLY A 348 -4.40 32.15 4.55
C GLY A 348 -5.18 32.86 3.44
N ILE A 349 -5.70 32.12 2.44
CA ILE A 349 -6.58 32.69 1.39
C ILE A 349 -7.94 33.10 1.96
N ARG A 350 -8.49 32.32 2.89
CA ARG A 350 -9.76 32.64 3.54
C ARG A 350 -9.65 33.85 4.44
N GLY A 351 -8.56 34.01 5.19
CA GLY A 351 -8.41 35.07 6.17
C GLY A 351 -8.97 34.72 7.56
N PRO A 352 -9.04 35.68 8.49
CA PRO A 352 -9.34 35.40 9.90
C PRO A 352 -10.82 35.06 10.13
N HIS A 353 -11.14 33.78 10.37
CA HIS A 353 -12.52 33.29 10.50
C HIS A 353 -12.73 32.23 11.61
N GLY A 354 -11.86 32.19 12.63
CA GLY A 354 -11.91 31.18 13.68
C GLY A 354 -12.90 31.45 14.84
N PRO A 355 -13.36 30.41 15.56
CA PRO A 355 -14.26 30.57 16.71
C PRO A 355 -13.62 31.33 17.88
N ALA A 356 -12.28 31.35 17.98
CA ALA A 356 -11.53 32.07 19.01
C ALA A 356 -11.30 33.56 18.66
N MET A 357 -11.78 34.03 17.51
CA MET A 357 -11.50 35.40 17.04
C MET A 357 -12.12 36.48 17.94
N GLY A 358 -13.19 36.17 18.66
CA GLY A 358 -13.80 37.07 19.64
C GLY A 358 -12.88 37.40 20.83
N LEU A 359 -12.09 36.44 21.31
CA LEU A 359 -11.16 36.62 22.42
C LEU A 359 -9.83 37.28 21.99
N LEU A 360 -9.39 37.03 20.75
CA LEU A 360 -8.15 37.57 20.20
C LEU A 360 -8.25 39.06 19.83
N ARG A 361 -9.47 39.55 19.55
CA ARG A 361 -9.71 40.94 19.12
C ARG A 361 -9.39 41.98 20.21
N ASP A 362 -9.55 41.59 21.48
CA ASP A 362 -9.33 42.48 22.64
C ASP A 362 -7.88 42.47 23.12
N SER A 363 -7.11 41.43 22.77
CA SER A 363 -5.77 41.18 23.35
C SER A 363 -4.63 41.35 22.34
N VAL A 364 -4.91 41.34 21.03
CA VAL A 364 -3.89 41.29 19.97
C VAL A 364 -4.00 42.49 19.03
N PRO A 365 -2.90 43.17 18.68
CA PRO A 365 -2.92 44.30 17.75
C PRO A 365 -3.48 43.91 16.37
N PRO A 366 -4.31 44.76 15.75
CA PRO A 366 -4.93 44.46 14.45
C PRO A 366 -3.90 44.25 13.32
N MET A 367 -2.71 44.87 13.39
CA MET A 367 -1.61 44.61 12.45
C MET A 367 -1.06 43.18 12.55
N ALA A 368 -1.05 42.58 13.74
CA ALA A 368 -0.55 41.22 13.93
C ALA A 368 -1.53 40.18 13.35
N VAL A 369 -2.84 40.43 13.47
CA VAL A 369 -3.89 39.60 12.87
C VAL A 369 -3.86 39.67 11.35
N SER A 370 -3.69 40.87 10.79
CA SER A 370 -3.56 41.08 9.35
C SER A 370 -2.26 40.51 8.79
N GLY A 371 -1.14 40.56 9.53
CA GLY A 371 0.11 39.93 9.10
C GLY A 371 0.04 38.39 9.08
N ALA A 372 -0.80 37.79 9.94
CA ALA A 372 -0.86 36.34 10.13
C ALA A 372 -1.37 35.57 8.90
N HIS A 373 -2.26 36.14 8.07
CA HIS A 373 -2.72 35.44 6.87
C HIS A 373 -1.64 35.38 5.78
N VAL A 374 -0.88 36.48 5.59
CA VAL A 374 0.26 36.55 4.67
C VAL A 374 1.36 35.60 5.12
N LEU A 375 1.69 35.61 6.43
CA LEU A 375 2.67 34.69 7.01
C LEU A 375 2.24 33.23 6.87
N GLY A 376 0.97 32.92 7.06
CA GLY A 376 0.40 31.59 6.84
C GLY A 376 0.53 31.12 5.39
N LEU A 377 0.24 32.00 4.43
CA LEU A 377 0.39 31.74 2.98
C LEU A 377 1.84 31.46 2.59
N VAL A 378 2.76 32.30 3.04
CA VAL A 378 4.20 32.16 2.75
C VAL A 378 4.77 30.91 3.41
N ALA A 379 4.45 30.67 4.69
CA ALA A 379 4.89 29.46 5.40
C ALA A 379 4.30 28.19 4.76
N GLY A 380 3.04 28.22 4.34
CA GLY A 380 2.37 27.12 3.65
C GLY A 380 3.03 26.80 2.30
N ALA A 381 3.30 27.82 1.48
CA ALA A 381 4.01 27.64 0.19
C ALA A 381 5.44 27.09 0.39
N LEU A 382 6.15 27.58 1.39
CA LEU A 382 7.50 27.09 1.72
C LEU A 382 7.47 25.66 2.31
N LEU A 383 6.41 25.25 3.01
CA LEU A 383 6.22 23.88 3.46
C LEU A 383 5.95 22.93 2.29
N LEU A 384 5.16 23.35 1.30
CA LEU A 384 4.97 22.59 0.06
C LEU A 384 6.31 22.38 -0.67
N ALA A 385 7.14 23.43 -0.75
CA ALA A 385 8.49 23.33 -1.31
C ALA A 385 9.43 22.46 -0.44
N ALA A 386 9.31 22.53 0.89
CA ALA A 386 10.09 21.72 1.81
C ALA A 386 9.73 20.23 1.75
N ALA A 387 8.46 19.89 1.51
CA ALA A 387 8.03 18.52 1.26
C ALA A 387 8.73 17.93 0.02
N ALA A 388 8.87 18.72 -1.04
CA ALA A 388 9.65 18.33 -2.22
C ALA A 388 11.16 18.21 -1.90
N ALA A 389 11.72 19.09 -1.07
CA ALA A 389 13.14 19.04 -0.70
C ALA A 389 13.49 17.91 0.30
N GLN A 390 12.57 17.50 1.17
CA GLN A 390 12.70 16.31 2.03
C GLN A 390 12.87 15.03 1.22
N TYR A 391 12.23 14.96 0.05
CA TYR A 391 12.36 13.83 -0.86
C TYR A 391 13.80 13.70 -1.42
N PHE A 392 14.50 14.81 -1.67
CA PHE A 392 15.89 14.82 -2.15
C PHE A 392 16.94 14.56 -1.06
N ARG A 393 16.51 14.22 0.17
CA ARG A 393 17.39 13.95 1.34
C ARG A 393 18.45 15.03 1.56
N VAL A 394 18.10 16.29 1.34
CA VAL A 394 18.99 17.42 1.60
C VAL A 394 19.30 17.43 3.09
N LYS A 395 20.59 17.30 3.45
CA LYS A 395 21.04 17.45 4.85
C LYS A 395 20.53 18.81 5.34
N CYS A 396 19.80 18.83 6.45
CA CYS A 396 19.19 20.01 7.11
C CYS A 396 17.76 20.43 6.69
N ILE A 397 17.14 19.87 5.66
CA ILE A 397 15.76 20.29 5.28
C ILE A 397 14.72 20.02 6.37
N GLY A 398 14.88 18.93 7.14
CA GLY A 398 14.00 18.63 8.27
C GLY A 398 14.06 19.66 9.40
N ALA A 399 15.11 20.48 9.48
CA ALA A 399 15.17 21.61 10.42
C ALA A 399 14.33 22.79 9.95
N VAL A 400 14.45 23.10 8.66
CA VAL A 400 13.69 24.15 7.99
C VAL A 400 12.20 23.83 8.03
N THR A 401 11.81 22.57 7.79
CA THR A 401 10.40 22.16 7.89
C THR A 401 9.83 22.38 9.29
N VAL A 402 10.57 22.03 10.34
CA VAL A 402 10.11 22.24 11.73
C VAL A 402 9.95 23.73 12.04
N GLY A 403 10.90 24.57 11.59
CA GLY A 403 10.79 26.02 11.75
C GLY A 403 9.56 26.60 11.04
N LEU A 404 9.31 26.20 9.79
CA LEU A 404 8.16 26.64 9.01
C LEU A 404 6.83 26.16 9.61
N LEU A 405 6.78 24.95 10.19
CA LEU A 405 5.61 24.47 10.92
C LEU A 405 5.32 25.32 12.16
N CYS A 406 6.34 25.69 12.94
CA CYS A 406 6.16 26.57 14.10
C CYS A 406 5.59 27.95 13.69
N VAL A 407 6.07 28.51 12.58
CA VAL A 407 5.56 29.77 12.02
C VAL A 407 4.11 29.61 11.57
N GLY A 408 3.78 28.50 10.89
CA GLY A 408 2.41 28.20 10.46
C GLY A 408 1.43 27.99 11.63
N ILE A 409 1.86 27.34 12.71
CA ILE A 409 1.07 27.17 13.93
C ILE A 409 0.77 28.54 14.56
N GLY A 410 1.77 29.43 14.64
CA GLY A 410 1.56 30.80 15.12
C GLY A 410 0.56 31.58 14.27
N ALA A 411 0.64 31.45 12.94
CA ALA A 411 -0.31 32.08 12.02
C ALA A 411 -1.75 31.56 12.20
N LEU A 412 -1.94 30.25 12.39
CA LEU A 412 -3.27 29.65 12.63
C LEU A 412 -3.87 30.05 13.98
N LEU A 413 -3.04 30.17 15.02
CA LEU A 413 -3.47 30.64 16.33
C LEU A 413 -3.93 32.10 16.28
N LEU A 414 -3.19 32.96 15.57
CA LEU A 414 -3.56 34.38 15.37
C LEU A 414 -4.79 34.55 14.47
N GLN A 415 -5.12 33.57 13.64
CA GLN A 415 -6.37 33.51 12.85
C GLN A 415 -7.55 32.92 13.64
N GLY A 416 -7.36 32.54 14.91
CA GLY A 416 -8.40 31.99 15.78
C GLY A 416 -8.74 30.51 15.52
N LEU A 417 -7.90 29.79 14.78
CA LEU A 417 -8.10 28.39 14.37
C LEU A 417 -7.34 27.42 15.29
N THR A 418 -7.78 27.30 16.54
CA THR A 418 -7.10 26.51 17.59
C THR A 418 -7.12 25.00 17.35
N VAL A 419 -8.22 24.47 16.81
CA VAL A 419 -8.40 23.03 16.56
C VAL A 419 -7.50 22.52 15.43
N MET A 420 -7.42 23.26 14.31
CA MET A 420 -6.54 22.93 13.18
C MET A 420 -5.05 23.08 13.54
N ALA A 421 -4.71 24.07 14.37
CA ALA A 421 -3.35 24.25 14.89
C ALA A 421 -2.92 23.06 15.78
N GLY A 422 -3.80 22.60 16.67
CA GLY A 422 -3.54 21.42 17.52
C GLY A 422 -3.35 20.12 16.73
N ALA A 423 -4.18 19.89 15.70
CA ALA A 423 -4.06 18.72 14.84
C ALA A 423 -2.75 18.70 14.03
N LEU A 424 -2.27 19.86 13.55
CA LEU A 424 -0.99 19.98 12.86
C LEU A 424 0.21 19.70 13.78
N VAL A 425 0.17 20.18 15.03
CA VAL A 425 1.22 19.97 16.03
C VAL A 425 1.39 18.48 16.33
N VAL A 426 0.29 17.78 16.59
CA VAL A 426 0.31 16.35 16.94
C VAL A 426 0.63 15.49 15.71
N GLY A 427 0.08 15.83 14.54
CA GLY A 427 0.24 15.06 13.32
C GLY A 427 1.63 15.14 12.70
N VAL A 428 2.29 16.30 12.73
CA VAL A 428 3.53 16.53 11.95
C VAL A 428 4.80 16.61 12.81
N ALA A 429 4.71 17.15 14.04
CA ALA A 429 5.89 17.37 14.88
C ALA A 429 6.42 16.07 15.52
N GLY A 430 5.54 15.15 15.91
CA GLY A 430 5.93 13.86 16.51
C GLY A 430 6.78 12.98 15.58
N PRO A 431 6.34 12.71 14.34
CA PRO A 431 7.12 11.91 13.38
C PRO A 431 8.45 12.56 12.95
N LEU A 432 8.49 13.90 12.80
CA LEU A 432 9.70 14.65 12.47
C LEU A 432 10.74 14.64 13.61
N TRP A 433 10.28 14.71 14.87
CA TRP A 433 11.16 14.61 16.04
C TRP A 433 11.76 13.20 16.18
N LEU A 434 10.97 12.16 15.92
CA LEU A 434 11.42 10.77 15.91
C LEU A 434 12.46 10.52 14.81
N LEU A 435 12.28 11.07 13.60
CA LEU A 435 13.27 11.02 12.52
C LEU A 435 14.61 11.67 12.89
N ARG A 436 14.55 12.82 13.56
CA ARG A 436 15.76 13.55 13.99
C ARG A 436 16.55 12.78 15.03
N ARG A 437 15.90 12.11 15.98
CA ARG A 437 16.57 11.20 16.94
C ARG A 437 17.22 10.00 16.23
N LEU A 438 16.51 9.39 15.29
CA LEU A 438 16.99 8.19 14.58
C LEU A 438 18.16 8.49 13.62
N CYS A 439 18.23 9.69 13.04
CA CYS A 439 19.38 10.12 12.24
C CYS A 439 20.63 10.44 13.07
N ARG A 440 20.50 10.93 14.32
CA ARG A 440 21.64 11.16 15.22
C ARG A 440 22.25 9.88 15.77
N LEU A 441 21.45 8.83 15.93
CA LEU A 441 21.92 7.51 16.40
C LEU A 441 22.70 6.70 15.34
N ARG A 442 22.83 7.23 14.12
CA ARG A 442 23.62 6.65 13.02
C ARG A 442 24.90 7.45 12.72
N GLY A 443 25.12 8.54 13.44
CA GLY A 443 26.33 9.37 13.35
C GLY A 443 27.42 8.84 14.25
#